data_AF-H5SPZ8-F1
#
_entry.id   AF-H5SPZ8-F1
#
_cell.length_a   1.000
_cell.length_b   1.000
_cell.length_c   1.000
_cell.angle_alpha   90.00
_cell.angle_beta   90.00
_cell.angle_gamma   90.00
#
_symmetry.space_group_name_H-M   'P 1'
#
loop_
_entity.id
_entity.type
_entity.pdbx_description
1 polymer ?
#
loop_
_entity_poly.entity_id
_entity_poly.type
_entity_poly.pdbx_seq_one_letter_code
_entity_poly.pdbx_strand_id
1 'polypeptide(L)' 'MKIEGDPKGIEVLKKLKEKNVQFLKFLLHEAKTNTDLKAKFSGSEGDKYIIKYVPSQDVFIVEKED' A
#
# COMPACT_ATOMS: atom_id res chain seq x y z
N MET A 1 -13.00 1.87 -2.22
CA MET A 1 -11.65 1.41 -1.83
C MET A 1 -11.23 2.24 -0.63
N LYS A 2 -11.08 1.62 0.54
CA LYS A 2 -10.76 2.30 1.79
C LYS A 2 -9.32 1.95 2.16
N ILE A 3 -8.50 2.96 2.41
CA ILE A 3 -7.10 2.81 2.81
C ILE A 3 -6.96 3.44 4.19
N GLU A 4 -6.47 2.67 5.15
CA GLU A 4 -6.31 3.03 6.56
C GLU A 4 -4.92 2.62 7.06
N GLY A 5 -4.55 3.02 8.28
CA GLY A 5 -3.25 2.67 8.87
C GLY A 5 -2.31 3.88 8.98
N ASP A 6 -1.01 3.63 8.80
CA ASP A 6 0.04 4.61 9.06
C ASP A 6 -0.11 5.87 8.19
N PRO A 7 -0.21 7.07 8.80
CA PRO A 7 -0.46 8.30 8.07
C PRO A 7 0.69 8.66 7.11
N LYS A 8 1.95 8.38 7.46
CA LYS A 8 3.09 8.65 6.58
C LYS A 8 3.09 7.70 5.37
N GLY A 9 2.79 6.43 5.59
CA GLY A 9 2.62 5.46 4.50
C GLY A 9 1.49 5.84 3.54
N ILE A 10 0.37 6.37 4.06
CA ILE A 10 -0.73 6.88 3.24
C ILE A 10 -0.30 8.11 2.43
N GLU A 11 0.47 9.04 3.01
CA GLU A 11 1.03 10.17 2.27
C GLU A 11 1.99 9.73 1.16
N VAL A 12 2.81 8.71 1.41
CA VAL A 12 3.68 8.11 0.40
C VAL A 12 2.86 7.49 -0.74
N LEU A 13 1.76 6.79 -0.44
CA LEU A 13 0.85 6.26 -1.46
C LEU A 13 0.19 7.37 -2.28
N LYS A 14 -0.17 8.51 -1.66
CA LYS A 14 -0.69 9.68 -2.39
C LYS A 14 0.36 10.23 -3.35
N LYS A 15 1.60 10.41 -2.90
CA LYS A 15 2.72 10.84 -3.77
C LYS A 15 2.99 9.83 -4.90
N LEU A 16 2.91 8.53 -4.60
CA LEU A 16 3.01 7.45 -5.58
C LEU A 16 1.90 7.50 -6.62
N LYS A 17 0.67 7.83 -6.22
CA LYS A 17 -0.46 8.03 -7.14
C LYS A 17 -0.18 9.14 -8.14
N GLU A 18 0.37 10.26 -7.67
CA GLU A 18 0.71 11.42 -8.52
C GLU A 18 1.87 11.12 -9.47
N LYS A 19 2.88 10.40 -8.99
CA LYS A 19 4.07 10.06 -9.79
C LYS A 19 3.84 8.90 -10.76
N ASN A 20 3.18 7.83 -10.31
CA ASN A 20 2.94 6.61 -11.08
C ASN A 20 1.69 5.86 -10.59
N VAL A 21 0.53 6.29 -11.07
CA VAL A 21 -0.76 5.66 -10.77
C VAL A 21 -0.84 4.19 -11.20
N GLN A 22 -0.12 3.78 -12.25
CA GLN A 22 -0.14 2.39 -12.71
C GLN A 22 0.56 1.47 -11.70
N PHE A 23 1.69 1.91 -11.16
CA PHE A 23 2.40 1.16 -10.14
C PHE A 23 1.57 1.03 -8.85
N LEU A 24 0.84 2.08 -8.46
CA LEU A 24 -0.11 1.99 -7.34
C LEU A 24 -1.20 0.92 -7.60
N LYS A 25 -1.78 0.90 -8.81
CA LYS A 25 -2.78 -0.12 -9.17
C LYS A 25 -2.18 -1.53 -9.13
N PHE A 26 -0.95 -1.70 -9.59
CA PHE A 26 -0.21 -2.95 -9.52
C PHE A 26 -0.05 -3.41 -8.07
N LEU A 27 0.43 -2.54 -7.17
CA LEU A 27 0.59 -2.87 -5.75
C LEU A 27 -0.72 -3.29 -5.08
N LEU A 28 -1.81 -2.58 -5.36
CA LEU A 28 -3.13 -2.90 -4.82
C LEU A 28 -3.67 -4.22 -5.37
N HIS A 29 -3.41 -4.51 -6.64
CA HIS A 29 -3.79 -5.78 -7.25
C HIS A 29 -2.97 -6.94 -6.69
N GLU A 30 -1.66 -6.77 -6.56
CA GLU A 30 -0.76 -7.76 -5.97
C GLU A 30 -1.16 -8.07 -4.53
N ALA A 31 -1.36 -7.05 -3.69
CA ALA A 31 -1.82 -7.21 -2.31
C ALA A 31 -3.19 -7.88 -2.20
N LYS A 32 -4.01 -7.86 -3.26
CA LYS A 32 -5.33 -8.51 -3.28
C LYS A 32 -5.29 -9.94 -3.83
N THR A 33 -4.26 -10.30 -4.60
CA THR A 33 -4.21 -11.56 -5.34
C THR A 33 -3.14 -12.52 -4.85
N ASN A 34 -2.11 -12.03 -4.17
CA ASN A 34 -1.07 -12.90 -3.61
C ASN A 34 -1.53 -13.59 -2.31
N THR A 35 -0.86 -14.70 -1.98
CA THR A 35 -1.21 -15.55 -0.83
C THR A 35 -1.08 -14.80 0.50
N ASP A 36 -0.11 -13.91 0.60
CA ASP A 36 0.16 -13.11 1.79
C ASP A 36 -0.81 -11.93 1.99
N LEU A 37 -1.63 -11.64 0.99
CA LEU A 37 -2.53 -10.49 0.93
C LEU A 37 -1.83 -9.16 1.28
N LYS A 38 -0.58 -8.99 0.84
CA LYS A 38 0.22 -7.81 1.16
C LYS A 38 1.20 -7.49 0.04
N ALA A 39 1.45 -6.21 -0.22
CA ALA A 39 2.48 -5.77 -1.14
C ALA A 39 3.43 -4.80 -0.42
N LYS A 40 4.70 -4.80 -0.82
CA LYS A 40 5.72 -3.91 -0.25
C LYS A 40 5.98 -2.74 -1.18
N PHE A 41 6.18 -1.57 -0.61
CA PHE A 41 6.54 -0.39 -1.39
C PHE A 41 7.47 0.52 -0.59
N SER A 42 8.34 1.23 -1.31
CA SER A 42 9.28 2.17 -0.71
C SER A 42 8.82 3.60 -0.93
N GLY A 43 8.97 4.42 0.10
CA GLY A 43 8.88 5.86 0.02
C GLY A 43 10.11 6.48 -0.64
N SER A 44 10.01 7.79 -0.93
CA SER A 44 11.08 8.53 -1.60
C SER A 44 12.33 8.73 -0.73
N GLU A 45 12.20 8.58 0.59
CA GLU A 45 13.27 8.82 1.58
C GLU A 45 13.91 7.52 2.09
N GLY A 46 13.64 6.38 1.44
CA GLY A 46 14.17 5.07 1.84
C GLY A 46 13.32 4.34 2.90
N ASP A 47 12.27 4.99 3.43
CA ASP A 47 11.26 4.32 4.24
C ASP A 47 10.58 3.18 3.46
N LYS A 48 10.38 2.05 4.12
CA LYS A 48 9.66 0.91 3.56
C LYS A 48 8.32 0.75 4.24
N TYR A 49 7.32 0.40 3.45
CA TYR A 49 5.95 0.24 3.89
C TYR A 49 5.36 -1.03 3.28
N ILE A 50 4.36 -1.55 3.98
CA ILE A 50 3.58 -2.70 3.56
C ILE A 50 2.13 -2.23 3.43
N ILE A 51 1.49 -2.58 2.32
CA ILE A 51 0.05 -2.46 2.16
C ILE A 51 -0.57 -3.85 2.23
N LYS A 52 -1.40 -4.08 3.24
CA LYS A 52 -2.08 -5.34 3.51
C LYS A 52 -3.55 -5.22 3.14
N TYR A 53 -4.07 -6.17 2.38
CA TYR A 53 -5.49 -6.26 2.08
C TYR A 53 -6.21 -7.11 3.13
N VAL A 54 -7.35 -6.63 3.61
CA VAL A 54 -8.24 -7.31 4.55
C VAL A 54 -9.53 -7.69 3.80
N PRO A 55 -9.66 -8.92 3.27
CA PRO A 55 -10.77 -9.30 2.41
C PRO A 55 -12.13 -9.23 3.11
N SER A 56 -12.17 -9.50 4.42
CA SER A 56 -13.41 -9.48 5.21
C SER A 56 -14.03 -8.08 5.33
N GLN A 57 -13.24 -7.02 5.13
CA GLN A 57 -13.66 -5.62 5.28
C GLN A 57 -13.50 -4.81 3.99
N ASP A 58 -12.94 -5.42 2.94
CA ASP A 58 -12.54 -4.74 1.70
C ASP A 58 -11.70 -3.46 1.95
N VAL A 59 -10.78 -3.54 2.92
CA VAL A 59 -9.90 -2.45 3.37
C VAL A 59 -8.45 -2.78 3.07
N PHE A 60 -7.66 -1.75 2.71
CA PHE A 60 -6.20 -1.83 2.68
C PHE A 60 -5.62 -1.13 3.91
N ILE A 61 -4.82 -1.85 4.69
CA ILE A 61 -4.10 -1.34 5.85
C ILE A 61 -2.65 -1.05 5.43
N VAL A 62 -2.16 0.13 5.74
CA VAL A 62 -0.77 0.52 5.50
C VAL A 62 0.00 0.46 6.81
N GLU A 63 1.14 -0.22 6.80
CA GLU A 63 2.02 -0.40 7.95
C GLU A 63 3.45 -0.02 7.56
N LYS A 64 4.21 0.52 8.51
CA LYS A 64 5.65 0.74 8.31
C LYS A 64 6.36 -0.62 8.41
N GLU A 65 7.26 -0.89 7.47
CA GLU A 65 8.15 -2.05 7.56
C GLU A 65 9.32 -1.67 8.50
N ASP A 66 9.46 -2.41 9.59
CA ASP A 66 10.53 -2.26 10.60
C ASP A 66 11.91 -2.64 10.03
#